data_AF-A0A194R658-F1
#
_entry.id   AF-A0A194R658-F1
#
_cell.length_a   1.000
_cell.length_b   1.000
_cell.length_c   1.000
_cell.angle_alpha   90.00
_cell.angle_beta   90.00
_cell.angle_gamma   90.00
#
_symmetry.space_group_name_H-M   'P 1'
#
loop_
_entity.id
_entity.type
_entity.pdbx_description
1 polymer ?
#
loop_
_entity_poly.entity_id
_entity_poly.type
_entity_poly.pdbx_seq_one_letter_code
_entity_poly.pdbx_strand_id
1 'polypeptide(L)'
;MALSYLAESEAPRDFKVSSTESDGHYKKCVLCYTVKKNFYCAECVRNGNFVHSSMPYSDRFAEKQAKLMRLKLNRQHVLDRCEKLLAPKLRKDILLTENKLSRDKLDLVRLAIEQRRSIIEAKRKELTELKNHNNELRLKLPRYQKRVASLGKHAQNQHIELQNKISTYNDQAQDLAALRRSRIRQFTKYIFPVYLSYDPSDSIEDLEFLGEDSEEEPPRRPQLHIGAPWIDADGDCSHIQAWVSGNKEASLSGEARHNPAQCAAAALQLAAQLVALLAWTLDLRTPHAISLT
;
A
#
# COMPACT_ATOMS: atom_id res chain seq x y z
N MET A 1 -67.81 33.78 4.40
CA MET A 1 -68.01 34.55 5.65
C MET A 1 -67.89 36.02 5.29
N ALA A 2 -69.01 36.70 5.13
CA ALA A 2 -69.05 38.14 4.84
C ALA A 2 -68.94 38.89 6.17
N LEU A 3 -67.79 39.52 6.41
CA LEU A 3 -67.54 40.36 7.57
C LEU A 3 -68.24 41.71 7.34
N SER A 4 -69.40 41.89 7.95
CA SER A 4 -70.05 43.20 8.09
C SER A 4 -69.23 44.07 9.04
N TYR A 5 -68.37 44.92 8.47
CA TYR A 5 -67.79 46.07 9.16
C TYR A 5 -68.92 47.08 9.45
N LEU A 6 -69.57 46.94 10.60
CA LEU A 6 -70.25 48.05 11.24
C LEU A 6 -69.41 48.42 12.46
N ALA A 7 -68.51 49.38 12.26
CA ALA A 7 -67.81 50.03 13.35
C ALA A 7 -68.83 50.75 14.24
N GLU A 8 -69.08 50.19 15.44
CA GLU A 8 -69.88 50.78 16.51
C GLU A 8 -69.12 51.97 17.15
N SER A 9 -68.88 53.09 16.45
CA SER A 9 -68.40 54.33 17.12
C SER A 9 -68.35 55.63 16.29
N GLU A 10 -68.99 55.73 15.11
CA GLU A 10 -68.94 56.98 14.35
C GLU A 10 -70.35 57.50 14.03
N ALA A 11 -70.78 58.53 14.76
CA ALA A 11 -71.96 59.29 14.40
C ALA A 11 -71.62 60.17 13.17
N PRO A 12 -72.43 60.18 12.10
CA PRO A 12 -72.24 61.07 10.96
C PRO A 12 -72.18 62.53 11.44
N ARG A 13 -71.08 63.22 11.13
CA ARG A 13 -70.76 64.56 11.67
C ARG A 13 -71.47 65.73 10.97
N ASP A 14 -72.21 65.49 9.90
CA ASP A 14 -72.84 66.55 9.10
C ASP A 14 -74.37 66.38 9.01
N PHE A 15 -75.07 66.74 10.09
CA PHE A 15 -76.44 67.20 9.94
C PHE A 15 -76.40 68.67 9.51
N LYS A 16 -76.83 68.97 8.28
CA LYS A 16 -77.19 70.34 7.88
C LYS A 16 -78.42 70.76 8.68
N VAL A 17 -78.22 71.30 9.87
CA VAL A 17 -79.26 71.92 10.67
C VAL A 17 -79.61 73.24 9.99
N SER A 18 -80.72 73.27 9.24
CA SER A 18 -81.31 74.53 8.78
C SER A 18 -81.59 75.41 9.98
N SER A 19 -80.70 76.35 10.23
CA SER A 19 -80.80 77.34 11.28
C SER A 19 -81.68 78.46 10.77
N THR A 20 -83.01 78.32 10.89
CA THR A 20 -83.92 79.46 10.81
C THR A 20 -84.03 80.07 12.20
N GLU A 21 -83.25 81.12 12.45
CA GLU A 21 -83.51 82.05 13.54
C GLU A 21 -84.39 83.21 13.06
N SER A 22 -85.30 83.65 13.95
CA SER A 22 -86.42 84.60 13.78
C SER A 22 -87.63 83.99 13.04
N ASP A 23 -88.78 83.72 13.66
CA ASP A 23 -89.51 84.51 14.65
C ASP A 23 -90.05 83.68 15.82
N GLY A 24 -90.27 84.34 16.96
CA GLY A 24 -90.49 83.76 18.29
C GLY A 24 -91.75 82.92 18.49
N HIS A 25 -91.79 81.70 17.95
CA HIS A 25 -92.75 80.68 18.39
C HIS A 25 -92.06 79.64 19.26
N TYR A 26 -92.10 79.88 20.56
CA TYR A 26 -91.88 78.89 21.60
C TYR A 26 -92.76 77.64 21.36
N LYS A 27 -92.21 76.61 20.70
CA LYS A 27 -92.91 75.34 20.52
C LYS A 27 -92.70 74.48 21.76
N LYS A 28 -93.81 73.97 22.33
CA LYS A 28 -93.76 73.02 23.45
C LYS A 28 -93.18 71.71 22.92
N CYS A 29 -92.23 71.12 23.66
CA CYS A 29 -91.76 69.76 23.38
C CYS A 29 -92.97 68.84 23.30
N VAL A 30 -93.18 68.14 22.20
CA VAL A 30 -94.37 67.29 22.03
C VAL A 30 -94.38 66.04 22.93
N LEU A 31 -93.31 65.83 23.71
CA LEU A 31 -93.15 64.67 24.60
C LEU A 31 -93.29 64.99 26.09
N CYS A 32 -92.91 66.19 26.52
CA CYS A 32 -93.00 66.62 27.93
C CYS A 32 -93.60 68.02 28.10
N TYR A 33 -94.02 68.66 27.00
CA TYR A 33 -94.65 69.97 26.92
C TYR A 33 -93.83 71.14 27.48
N THR A 34 -92.57 70.93 27.84
CA THR A 34 -91.64 72.00 28.21
C THR A 34 -91.32 72.88 27.01
N VAL A 35 -91.42 74.19 27.17
CA VAL A 35 -91.26 75.19 26.12
C VAL A 35 -89.78 75.37 25.74
N LYS A 36 -89.37 75.03 24.50
CA LYS A 36 -87.98 75.21 24.01
C LYS A 36 -87.91 75.43 22.48
N LYS A 37 -86.73 75.81 21.98
CA LYS A 37 -86.46 76.15 20.56
C LYS A 37 -86.44 74.95 19.59
N ASN A 38 -86.25 73.72 20.11
CA ASN A 38 -86.08 72.50 19.31
C ASN A 38 -87.29 71.55 19.42
N PHE A 39 -87.49 70.67 18.41
CA PHE A 39 -88.60 69.71 18.32
C PHE A 39 -88.74 68.80 19.56
N TYR A 40 -87.61 68.40 20.16
CA TYR A 40 -87.51 67.72 21.46
C TYR A 40 -86.58 68.51 22.39
N CYS A 41 -86.82 68.48 23.71
CA CYS A 41 -85.91 69.10 24.67
C CYS A 41 -84.63 68.24 24.87
N ALA A 42 -83.51 68.88 25.22
CA ALA A 42 -82.23 68.20 25.44
C ALA A 42 -82.30 67.06 26.48
N GLU A 43 -83.21 67.17 27.45
CA GLU A 43 -83.46 66.16 28.46
C GLU A 43 -84.20 64.93 27.89
N CYS A 44 -85.23 65.13 27.05
CA CYS A 44 -85.87 64.04 26.32
C CYS A 44 -84.90 63.33 25.36
N VAL A 45 -83.99 64.07 24.71
CA VAL A 45 -82.96 63.49 23.84
C VAL A 45 -81.96 62.68 24.66
N ARG A 46 -81.44 63.23 25.76
CA ARG A 46 -80.49 62.55 26.65
C ARG A 46 -81.08 61.30 27.29
N ASN A 47 -82.35 61.35 27.66
CA ASN A 47 -83.09 60.22 28.23
C ASN A 47 -83.57 59.22 27.16
N GLY A 48 -83.27 59.46 25.87
CA GLY A 48 -83.69 58.57 24.77
C GLY A 48 -85.20 58.52 24.54
N ASN A 49 -85.94 59.49 25.08
CA ASN A 49 -87.37 59.65 24.89
C ASN A 49 -87.61 60.41 23.58
N PHE A 50 -87.27 59.81 22.45
CA PHE A 50 -87.62 60.33 21.15
C PHE A 50 -87.87 59.16 20.19
N VAL A 51 -88.62 59.45 19.14
CA VAL A 51 -89.04 58.48 18.13
C VAL A 51 -88.63 59.01 16.75
N HIS A 52 -88.36 58.10 15.81
CA HIS A 52 -88.04 58.46 14.44
C HIS A 52 -89.22 59.19 13.79
N SER A 53 -88.96 60.28 13.08
CA SER A 53 -90.00 61.18 12.54
C SER A 53 -90.97 60.49 11.58
N SER A 54 -90.53 59.47 10.84
CA SER A 54 -91.38 58.68 9.93
C SER A 54 -92.15 57.54 10.59
N MET A 55 -91.96 57.27 11.89
CA MET A 55 -92.61 56.17 12.61
C MET A 55 -93.01 56.60 14.03
N PRO A 56 -93.97 57.53 14.18
CA PRO A 56 -94.33 58.13 15.48
C PRO A 56 -94.89 57.14 16.51
N TYR A 57 -95.37 55.97 16.05
CA TYR A 57 -95.86 54.88 16.91
C TYR A 57 -94.80 53.80 17.21
N SER A 58 -93.54 53.99 16.81
CA SER A 58 -92.46 53.04 17.12
C SER A 58 -91.88 53.25 18.53
N ASP A 59 -91.24 52.22 19.07
CA ASP A 59 -90.57 52.29 20.38
C ASP A 59 -89.62 53.48 20.47
N ARG A 60 -89.51 54.05 21.66
CA ARG A 60 -88.55 55.12 21.97
C ARG A 60 -87.12 54.58 21.84
N PHE A 61 -86.17 55.46 21.56
CA PHE A 61 -84.75 55.07 21.48
C PHE A 61 -84.26 54.33 22.74
N ALA A 62 -84.62 54.81 23.93
CA ALA A 62 -84.27 54.16 25.20
C ALA A 62 -84.83 52.73 25.30
N GLU A 63 -86.04 52.48 24.79
CA GLU A 63 -86.66 51.15 24.77
C GLU A 63 -85.96 50.23 23.77
N LYS A 64 -85.59 50.74 22.59
CA LYS A 64 -84.79 49.98 21.60
C LYS A 64 -83.41 49.63 22.14
N GLN A 65 -82.75 50.56 22.82
CA GLN A 65 -81.46 50.33 23.46
C GLN A 65 -81.58 49.27 24.57
N ALA A 66 -82.63 49.33 25.40
CA ALA A 66 -82.90 48.30 26.40
C ALA A 66 -83.20 46.93 25.76
N LYS A 67 -83.98 46.89 24.66
CA LYS A 67 -84.21 45.65 23.88
C LYS A 67 -82.90 45.08 23.34
N LEU A 68 -82.03 45.92 22.77
CA LEU A 68 -80.72 45.50 22.26
C LEU A 68 -79.82 44.94 23.37
N MET A 69 -79.76 45.58 24.54
CA MET A 69 -78.98 45.09 25.67
C MET A 69 -79.49 43.73 26.17
N ARG A 70 -80.82 43.55 26.26
CA ARG A 70 -81.42 42.24 26.56
C ARG A 70 -81.05 41.19 25.51
N LEU A 71 -81.06 41.53 24.22
CA LEU A 71 -80.64 40.61 23.15
C LEU A 71 -79.16 40.26 23.23
N LYS A 72 -78.26 41.21 23.53
CA LYS A 72 -76.82 40.96 23.72
C LYS A 72 -76.57 40.00 24.90
N LEU A 73 -77.24 40.23 26.03
CA LEU A 73 -77.16 39.34 27.20
C LEU A 73 -77.73 37.94 26.90
N ASN A 74 -78.89 37.85 26.24
CA ASN A 74 -79.47 36.57 25.86
C ASN A 74 -78.57 35.80 24.88
N ARG A 75 -77.94 36.49 23.92
CA ARG A 75 -76.97 35.89 23.00
C ARG A 75 -75.78 35.31 23.77
N GLN A 76 -75.20 36.06 24.71
CA GLN A 76 -74.10 35.57 25.55
C GLN A 76 -74.52 34.35 26.37
N HIS A 77 -75.67 34.41 27.03
CA HIS A 77 -76.19 33.28 27.80
C HIS A 77 -76.38 32.01 26.95
N VAL A 78 -76.86 32.15 25.71
CA VAL A 78 -76.98 31.01 24.77
C VAL A 78 -75.60 30.47 24.39
N LEU A 79 -74.62 31.34 24.11
CA LEU A 79 -73.25 30.92 23.79
C LEU A 79 -72.61 30.16 24.95
N ASP A 80 -72.68 30.69 26.18
CA ASP A 80 -72.13 30.05 27.38
C ASP A 80 -72.76 28.67 27.62
N ARG A 81 -74.07 28.56 27.37
CA ARG A 81 -74.78 27.27 27.48
C ARG A 81 -74.30 26.28 26.42
N CYS A 82 -74.13 26.72 25.18
CA CYS A 82 -73.59 25.89 24.11
C CYS A 82 -72.17 25.41 24.42
N GLU A 83 -71.31 26.31 24.91
CA GLU A 83 -69.94 25.97 25.31
C GLU A 83 -69.93 24.93 26.44
N LYS A 84 -70.74 25.11 27.48
CA LYS A 84 -70.88 24.14 28.57
C LYS A 84 -71.33 22.76 28.09
N LEU A 85 -72.25 22.72 27.12
CA LEU A 85 -72.76 21.46 26.55
C LEU A 85 -71.74 20.78 25.61
N LEU A 86 -70.89 21.54 24.92
CA LEU A 86 -69.88 21.03 24.00
C LEU A 86 -68.56 20.65 24.70
N ALA A 87 -68.21 21.33 25.78
CA ALA A 87 -66.99 21.10 26.55
C ALA A 87 -66.73 19.62 26.95
N PRO A 88 -67.72 18.81 27.40
CA PRO A 88 -67.46 17.40 27.70
C PRO A 88 -67.15 16.56 26.45
N LYS A 89 -67.80 16.85 25.31
CA LYS A 89 -67.51 16.15 24.04
C LYS A 89 -66.10 16.48 23.56
N LEU A 90 -65.73 17.77 23.57
CA LEU A 90 -64.38 18.20 23.18
C LEU A 90 -63.30 17.55 24.06
N ARG A 91 -63.50 17.54 25.39
CA ARG A 91 -62.59 16.85 26.32
C ARG A 91 -62.46 15.36 26.02
N LYS A 92 -63.56 14.68 25.72
CA LYS A 92 -63.55 13.27 25.34
C LYS A 92 -62.74 13.06 24.04
N ASP A 93 -62.95 13.90 23.03
CA ASP A 93 -62.27 13.77 21.74
C ASP A 93 -60.75 14.01 21.88
N ILE A 94 -60.35 15.00 22.68
CA ILE A 94 -58.94 15.24 23.02
C ILE A 94 -58.35 13.98 23.67
N LEU A 95 -58.97 13.45 24.73
CA LEU A 95 -58.48 12.26 25.42
C LEU A 95 -58.41 11.04 24.49
N LEU A 96 -59.36 10.87 23.57
CA LEU A 96 -59.34 9.78 22.59
C LEU A 96 -58.17 9.91 21.62
N THR A 97 -57.91 11.12 21.11
CA THR A 97 -56.78 11.37 20.21
C THR A 97 -55.44 11.20 20.93
N GLU A 98 -55.30 11.70 22.17
CA GLU A 98 -54.12 11.48 23.01
C GLU A 98 -53.90 9.99 23.31
N ASN A 99 -54.97 9.25 23.64
CA ASN A 99 -54.87 7.82 23.89
C ASN A 99 -54.41 7.08 22.63
N LYS A 100 -54.96 7.42 21.46
CA LYS A 100 -54.52 6.84 20.19
C LYS A 100 -53.05 7.12 19.91
N LEU A 101 -52.62 8.39 20.04
CA LEU A 101 -51.22 8.77 19.86
C LEU A 101 -50.28 8.04 20.83
N SER A 102 -50.70 7.83 22.08
CA SER A 102 -49.91 7.10 23.07
C SER A 102 -49.76 5.62 22.68
N ARG A 103 -50.81 4.98 22.15
CA ARG A 103 -50.75 3.59 21.67
C ARG A 103 -49.85 3.46 20.45
N ASP A 104 -50.01 4.35 19.47
CA ASP A 104 -49.18 4.35 18.26
C ASP A 104 -47.69 4.50 18.62
N LYS A 105 -47.36 5.37 19.59
CA LYS A 105 -45.99 5.51 20.13
C LYS A 105 -45.48 4.23 20.78
N LEU A 106 -46.31 3.56 21.59
CA LEU A 106 -45.92 2.29 22.23
C LEU A 106 -45.63 1.21 21.20
N ASP A 107 -46.43 1.11 20.14
CA ASP A 107 -46.25 0.11 19.09
C ASP A 107 -44.97 0.39 18.26
N LEU A 108 -44.68 1.65 17.94
CA LEU A 108 -43.40 2.01 17.32
C LEU A 108 -42.20 1.65 18.19
N VAL A 109 -42.26 1.90 19.50
CA VAL A 109 -41.19 1.55 20.43
C VAL A 109 -41.02 0.03 20.52
N ARG A 110 -42.11 -0.74 20.54
CA ARG A 110 -42.07 -2.21 20.53
C ARG A 110 -41.37 -2.74 19.28
N LEU A 111 -41.74 -2.25 18.09
CA LEU A 111 -41.09 -2.60 16.83
C LEU A 111 -39.59 -2.28 16.84
N ALA A 112 -39.22 -1.11 17.34
CA ALA A 112 -37.81 -0.72 17.47
C ALA A 112 -37.04 -1.64 18.43
N ILE A 113 -37.65 -2.05 19.54
CA ILE A 113 -37.05 -3.00 20.49
C ILE A 113 -36.86 -4.38 19.83
N GLU A 114 -37.86 -4.89 19.11
CA GLU A 114 -37.79 -6.18 18.42
C GLU A 114 -36.71 -6.18 17.34
N GLN A 115 -36.65 -5.13 16.52
CA GLN A 115 -35.60 -4.96 15.53
C GLN A 115 -34.21 -4.88 16.18
N ARG A 116 -34.07 -4.14 17.29
CA ARG A 116 -32.80 -4.05 18.01
C ARG A 116 -32.37 -5.41 18.57
N ARG A 117 -33.32 -6.18 19.11
CA ARG A 117 -33.08 -7.53 19.65
C ARG A 117 -32.61 -8.50 18.55
N SER A 118 -33.25 -8.50 17.39
CA SER A 118 -32.85 -9.38 16.28
C SER A 118 -31.44 -9.05 15.76
N ILE A 119 -31.10 -7.76 15.66
CA ILE A 119 -29.74 -7.32 15.29
C ILE A 119 -28.71 -7.79 16.32
N ILE A 120 -29.00 -7.61 17.62
CA ILE A 120 -28.11 -8.07 18.69
C ILE A 120 -27.91 -9.58 18.63
N GLU A 121 -28.98 -10.35 18.39
CA GLU A 121 -28.87 -11.81 18.27
C GLU A 121 -28.02 -12.23 17.07
N ALA A 122 -28.21 -11.61 15.90
CA ALA A 122 -27.39 -11.87 14.72
C ALA A 122 -25.90 -11.57 14.98
N LYS A 123 -25.60 -10.41 15.59
CA LYS A 123 -24.21 -10.05 15.95
C LYS A 123 -23.61 -10.96 17.01
N ARG A 124 -24.42 -11.48 17.95
CA ARG A 124 -23.96 -12.49 18.91
C ARG A 124 -23.57 -13.79 18.21
N LYS A 125 -24.35 -14.25 17.23
CA LYS A 125 -24.03 -15.44 16.42
C LYS A 125 -22.73 -15.26 15.65
N GLU A 126 -22.57 -14.16 14.91
CA GLU A 126 -21.31 -13.82 14.21
C GLU A 126 -20.11 -13.83 15.17
N LEU A 127 -20.27 -13.22 16.36
CA LEU A 127 -19.21 -13.17 17.36
C LEU A 127 -18.85 -14.56 17.90
N THR A 128 -19.83 -15.44 18.09
CA THR A 128 -19.55 -16.83 18.51
C THR A 128 -18.81 -17.62 17.44
N GLU A 129 -19.17 -17.46 16.17
CA GLU A 129 -18.48 -18.11 15.04
C GLU A 129 -17.02 -17.65 14.95
N LEU A 130 -16.79 -16.33 15.03
CA LEU A 130 -15.43 -15.78 15.01
C LEU A 130 -14.59 -16.23 16.20
N LYS A 131 -15.20 -16.36 17.40
CA LYS A 131 -14.50 -16.91 18.56
C LYS A 131 -14.11 -18.37 18.36
N ASN A 132 -15.01 -19.18 17.81
CA ASN A 132 -14.74 -20.59 17.54
C ASN A 132 -13.62 -20.75 16.50
N HIS A 133 -13.69 -19.97 15.41
CA HIS A 133 -12.65 -19.97 14.39
C HIS A 133 -11.27 -19.56 14.95
N ASN A 134 -11.22 -18.49 15.75
CA ASN A 134 -9.98 -18.08 16.39
C ASN A 134 -9.45 -19.13 17.37
N ASN A 135 -10.32 -19.81 18.11
CA ASN A 135 -9.92 -20.90 19.00
C ASN A 135 -9.31 -22.07 18.22
N GLU A 136 -9.92 -22.45 17.09
CA GLU A 136 -9.35 -23.49 16.22
C GLU A 136 -7.97 -23.11 15.69
N LEU A 137 -7.79 -21.87 15.21
CA LEU A 137 -6.50 -21.38 14.74
C LEU A 137 -5.47 -21.40 15.87
N ARG A 138 -5.86 -20.98 17.08
CA ARG A 138 -5.00 -20.98 18.26
C ARG A 138 -4.58 -22.39 18.68
N LEU A 139 -5.45 -23.39 18.50
CA LEU A 139 -5.12 -24.81 18.74
C LEU A 139 -4.21 -25.38 17.65
N LYS A 140 -4.35 -24.94 16.39
CA LYS A 140 -3.53 -25.39 15.25
C LYS A 140 -2.13 -24.76 15.24
N LEU A 141 -2.00 -23.52 15.72
CA LEU A 141 -0.76 -22.73 15.67
C LEU A 141 0.48 -23.46 16.25
N PRO A 142 0.43 -24.11 17.42
CA PRO A 142 1.59 -24.83 17.97
C PRO A 142 2.07 -25.98 17.07
N ARG A 143 1.18 -26.61 16.28
CA ARG A 143 1.57 -27.69 15.35
C ARG A 143 2.42 -27.14 14.22
N TYR A 144 2.03 -25.99 13.66
CA TYR A 144 2.82 -25.32 12.64
C TYR A 144 4.16 -24.84 13.19
N GLN A 145 4.17 -24.27 14.40
CA GLN A 145 5.40 -23.85 15.06
C GLN A 145 6.38 -25.02 15.26
N LYS A 146 5.90 -26.18 15.72
CA LYS A 146 6.71 -27.41 15.83
C LYS A 146 7.24 -27.86 14.48
N ARG A 147 6.42 -27.84 13.42
CA ARG A 147 6.85 -28.23 12.07
C ARG A 147 7.93 -27.31 11.51
N VAL A 148 7.75 -26.00 11.66
CA VAL A 148 8.74 -25.00 11.23
C VAL A 148 10.06 -25.19 11.99
N ALA A 149 10.01 -25.38 13.31
CA ALA A 149 11.20 -25.65 14.11
C ALA A 149 11.93 -26.93 13.68
N SER A 150 11.20 -28.01 13.39
CA SER A 150 11.77 -29.27 12.91
C SER A 150 12.43 -29.13 11.54
N LEU A 151 11.78 -28.43 10.60
CA LEU A 151 12.35 -28.16 9.28
C LEU A 151 13.57 -27.25 9.37
N GLY A 152 13.52 -26.22 10.21
CA GLY A 152 14.67 -25.34 10.46
C GLY A 152 15.86 -26.12 11.02
N LYS A 153 15.63 -27.01 11.99
CA LYS A 153 16.70 -27.89 12.52
C LYS A 153 17.28 -28.81 11.45
N HIS A 154 16.43 -29.38 10.59
CA HIS A 154 16.89 -30.25 9.50
C HIS A 154 17.74 -29.49 8.48
N ALA A 155 17.28 -28.32 8.03
CA ALA A 155 18.04 -27.48 7.10
C ALA A 155 19.39 -27.04 7.68
N GLN A 156 19.42 -26.67 8.96
CA GLN A 156 20.65 -26.30 9.65
C GLN A 156 21.64 -27.48 9.71
N ASN A 157 21.15 -28.69 10.04
CA ASN A 157 21.98 -29.88 10.07
C ASN A 157 22.55 -30.21 8.69
N GLN A 158 21.75 -30.10 7.63
CA GLN A 158 22.21 -30.31 6.25
C GLN A 158 23.28 -29.29 5.85
N HIS A 159 23.11 -28.02 6.22
CA HIS A 159 24.12 -26.99 5.96
C HIS A 159 25.46 -27.32 6.63
N ILE A 160 25.42 -27.73 7.90
CA ILE A 160 26.63 -28.13 8.65
C ILE A 160 27.28 -29.36 8.01
N GLU A 161 26.51 -30.38 7.63
CA GLU A 161 27.04 -31.58 7.00
C GLU A 161 27.69 -31.28 5.64
N LEU A 162 27.06 -30.42 4.82
CA LEU A 162 27.62 -29.96 3.56
C LEU A 162 28.93 -29.19 3.78
N GLN A 163 28.95 -28.27 4.74
CA GLN A 163 30.13 -27.48 5.06
C GLN A 163 31.30 -28.36 5.53
N ASN A 164 31.02 -29.38 6.36
CA ASN A 164 32.01 -30.36 6.77
C ASN A 164 32.56 -31.14 5.57
N LYS A 165 31.69 -31.61 4.67
CA LYS A 165 32.11 -32.30 3.44
C LYS A 165 32.99 -31.42 2.56
N ILE A 166 32.60 -30.16 2.35
CA ILE A 166 33.39 -29.18 1.60
C ILE A 166 34.76 -28.99 2.24
N SER A 167 34.84 -28.84 3.57
CA SER A 167 36.12 -28.76 4.29
C SER A 167 36.98 -29.99 4.02
N THR A 168 36.42 -31.20 4.21
CA THR A 168 37.18 -32.44 4.01
C THR A 168 37.68 -32.61 2.57
N TYR A 169 36.88 -32.24 1.57
CA TYR A 169 37.30 -32.29 0.17
C TYR A 169 38.39 -31.26 -0.14
N ASN A 170 38.32 -30.07 0.45
CA ASN A 170 39.36 -29.07 0.30
C ASN A 170 40.67 -29.52 0.92
N ASP A 171 40.63 -30.12 2.11
CA ASP A 171 41.81 -30.66 2.79
C ASP A 171 42.46 -31.78 1.95
N GLN A 172 41.65 -32.74 1.47
CA GLN A 172 42.12 -33.81 0.58
C GLN A 172 42.71 -33.27 -0.74
N ALA A 173 42.09 -32.24 -1.33
CA ALA A 173 42.59 -31.61 -2.54
C ALA A 173 43.93 -30.91 -2.30
N GLN A 174 44.10 -30.26 -1.15
CA GLN A 174 45.37 -29.64 -0.74
C GLN A 174 46.47 -30.69 -0.52
N ASP A 175 46.16 -31.79 0.16
CA ASP A 175 47.09 -32.91 0.39
C ASP A 175 47.53 -33.55 -0.93
N LEU A 176 46.59 -33.81 -1.83
CA LEU A 176 46.89 -34.33 -3.17
C LEU A 176 47.74 -33.36 -3.98
N ALA A 177 47.45 -32.06 -3.92
CA ALA A 177 48.25 -31.04 -4.59
C ALA A 177 49.68 -30.99 -4.02
N ALA A 178 49.84 -31.06 -2.69
CA ALA A 178 51.14 -31.12 -2.05
C ALA A 178 51.94 -32.37 -2.46
N LEU A 179 51.28 -33.53 -2.50
CA LEU A 179 51.86 -34.79 -2.94
C LEU A 179 52.31 -34.73 -4.40
N ARG A 180 51.44 -34.23 -5.30
CA ARG A 180 51.76 -34.03 -6.73
C ARG A 180 52.99 -33.14 -6.89
N ARG A 181 53.03 -31.98 -6.21
CA ARG A 181 54.20 -31.09 -6.24
C ARG A 181 55.48 -31.77 -5.74
N SER A 182 55.39 -32.57 -4.68
CA SER A 182 56.53 -33.33 -4.14
C SER A 182 57.05 -34.37 -5.16
N ARG A 183 56.14 -35.12 -5.81
CA ARG A 183 56.49 -36.09 -6.85
C ARG A 183 57.11 -35.44 -8.08
N ILE A 184 56.56 -34.32 -8.53
CA ILE A 184 57.14 -33.54 -9.64
C ILE A 184 58.58 -33.13 -9.32
N ARG A 185 58.83 -32.62 -8.10
CA ARG A 185 60.20 -32.29 -7.66
C ARG A 185 61.13 -33.50 -7.62
N GLN A 186 60.63 -34.70 -7.25
CA GLN A 186 61.41 -35.92 -7.30
C GLN A 186 61.76 -36.32 -8.74
N PHE A 187 60.81 -36.22 -9.66
CA PHE A 187 61.03 -36.51 -11.08
C PHE A 187 62.08 -35.59 -11.70
N THR A 188 61.96 -34.28 -11.50
CA THR A 188 62.92 -33.32 -12.06
C THR A 188 64.28 -33.36 -11.37
N LYS A 189 64.38 -33.85 -10.13
CA LYS A 189 65.67 -33.96 -9.43
C LYS A 189 66.43 -35.24 -9.74
N TYR A 190 65.74 -36.38 -9.81
CA TYR A 190 66.40 -37.70 -9.83
C TYR A 190 66.26 -38.47 -11.15
N ILE A 191 65.18 -38.26 -11.92
CA ILE A 191 64.95 -39.01 -13.16
C ILE A 191 65.30 -38.16 -14.38
N PHE A 192 64.83 -36.92 -14.38
CA PHE A 192 65.05 -35.95 -15.45
C PHE A 192 65.73 -34.70 -14.89
N PRO A 193 67.00 -34.80 -14.44
CA PRO A 193 67.75 -33.64 -13.98
C PRO A 193 67.90 -32.65 -15.14
N VAL A 194 67.16 -31.53 -15.06
CA VAL A 194 67.23 -30.44 -16.02
C VAL A 194 68.18 -29.38 -15.46
N TYR A 195 69.26 -29.12 -16.17
CA TYR A 195 70.21 -28.08 -15.81
C TYR A 195 70.75 -27.39 -17.07
N LEU A 196 71.21 -26.17 -16.90
CA LEU A 196 71.80 -25.36 -17.96
C LEU A 196 73.30 -25.33 -17.72
N SER A 197 74.10 -25.70 -18.72
CA SER A 197 75.54 -25.50 -18.68
C SER A 197 75.94 -24.38 -19.62
N TYR A 198 76.92 -23.63 -19.15
CA TYR A 198 77.68 -22.68 -19.93
C TYR A 198 79.08 -23.28 -20.10
N ASP A 199 79.64 -23.23 -21.32
CA ASP A 199 81.01 -23.71 -21.53
C ASP A 199 82.00 -22.80 -20.76
N PRO A 200 82.96 -23.35 -20.00
CA PRO A 200 83.95 -22.55 -19.26
C PRO A 200 84.94 -21.79 -20.15
N SER A 201 84.91 -21.99 -21.48
CA SER A 201 85.85 -21.38 -22.42
C SER A 201 85.69 -19.85 -22.56
N ASP A 202 84.69 -19.25 -21.89
CA ASP A 202 84.53 -17.80 -21.72
C ASP A 202 85.24 -17.25 -20.45
N SER A 203 86.22 -17.96 -19.88
CA SER A 203 87.17 -17.29 -18.97
C SER A 203 88.09 -16.38 -19.80
N ILE A 204 87.83 -15.09 -19.73
CA ILE A 204 88.53 -13.95 -20.36
C ILE A 204 90.04 -13.83 -20.06
N GLU A 205 90.67 -14.81 -19.44
CA GLU A 205 92.09 -14.80 -19.08
C GLU A 205 92.81 -15.93 -19.84
N ASP A 206 93.70 -15.53 -20.76
CA ASP A 206 94.66 -16.33 -21.54
C ASP A 206 94.31 -16.58 -23.03
N LEU A 207 94.38 -15.51 -23.84
CA LEU A 207 94.71 -15.64 -25.26
C LEU A 207 95.82 -14.65 -25.63
N GLU A 208 97.07 -15.03 -25.33
CA GLU A 208 98.26 -14.45 -25.94
C GLU A 208 98.31 -14.83 -27.44
N PHE A 209 98.14 -13.80 -28.27
CA PHE A 209 98.70 -13.58 -29.59
C PHE A 209 99.74 -14.60 -30.10
N LEU A 210 99.33 -15.51 -30.99
CA LEU A 210 100.14 -16.00 -32.11
C LEU A 210 99.21 -16.26 -33.31
N GLY A 211 99.61 -15.77 -34.48
CA GLY A 211 98.76 -15.62 -35.65
C GLY A 211 98.68 -16.82 -36.61
N GLU A 212 97.97 -16.53 -37.69
CA GLU A 212 97.97 -17.18 -39.01
C GLU A 212 97.10 -18.45 -39.15
N ASP A 213 96.00 -18.27 -39.91
CA ASP A 213 95.17 -19.24 -40.63
C ASP A 213 94.82 -20.57 -39.95
N SER A 214 93.75 -20.55 -39.17
CA SER A 214 92.86 -21.69 -38.99
C SER A 214 91.42 -21.22 -38.77
N GLU A 215 90.49 -21.74 -39.56
CA GLU A 215 89.02 -21.60 -39.47
C GLU A 215 88.51 -21.12 -38.08
N GLU A 216 87.89 -19.93 -38.01
CA GLU A 216 87.17 -19.46 -36.82
C GLU A 216 86.01 -20.43 -36.50
N GLU A 217 86.19 -21.32 -35.53
CA GLU A 217 85.11 -22.13 -34.99
C GLU A 217 84.10 -21.20 -34.28
N PRO A 218 82.80 -21.23 -34.65
CA PRO A 218 81.81 -20.31 -34.10
C PRO A 218 81.63 -20.48 -32.59
N PRO A 219 81.32 -19.39 -31.85
CA PRO A 219 81.13 -19.43 -30.40
C PRO A 219 80.03 -20.43 -30.02
N ARG A 220 80.35 -21.35 -29.11
CA ARG A 220 79.46 -22.46 -28.73
C ARG A 220 78.44 -21.99 -27.68
N ARG A 221 77.17 -22.30 -27.96
CA ARG A 221 75.95 -21.73 -27.35
C ARG A 221 75.60 -22.37 -25.99
N PRO A 222 74.77 -21.71 -25.15
CA PRO A 222 74.30 -22.31 -23.89
C PRO A 222 73.51 -23.60 -24.15
N GLN A 223 73.82 -24.65 -23.38
CA GLN A 223 73.24 -25.98 -23.58
C GLN A 223 72.30 -26.35 -22.44
N LEU A 224 71.07 -26.73 -22.78
CA LEU A 224 70.09 -27.29 -21.86
C LEU A 224 70.24 -28.81 -21.83
N HIS A 225 70.52 -29.35 -20.65
CA HIS A 225 70.71 -30.78 -20.42
C HIS A 225 69.47 -31.40 -19.78
N ILE A 226 69.15 -32.63 -20.19
CA ILE A 226 68.26 -33.53 -19.46
C ILE A 226 69.02 -34.84 -19.23
N GLY A 227 69.69 -34.94 -18.08
CA GLY A 227 70.70 -36.00 -17.88
C GLY A 227 71.95 -35.73 -18.71
N ALA A 228 72.44 -36.74 -19.45
CA ALA A 228 73.61 -36.58 -20.31
C ALA A 228 73.30 -35.89 -21.67
N PRO A 229 72.17 -36.18 -22.35
CA PRO A 229 71.82 -35.52 -23.60
C PRO A 229 71.55 -34.01 -23.43
N TRP A 230 71.83 -33.24 -24.49
CA TRP A 230 71.67 -31.79 -24.50
C TRP A 230 71.07 -31.26 -25.81
N ILE A 231 70.48 -30.07 -25.71
CA ILE A 231 70.02 -29.23 -26.82
C ILE A 231 70.49 -27.80 -26.61
N ASP A 232 70.64 -27.04 -27.69
CA ASP A 232 70.90 -25.61 -27.60
C ASP A 232 69.69 -24.91 -26.96
N ALA A 233 69.95 -24.12 -25.93
CA ALA A 233 68.90 -23.44 -25.17
C ALA A 233 68.11 -22.42 -26.01
N ASP A 234 68.75 -21.89 -27.07
CA ASP A 234 68.16 -20.91 -27.98
C ASP A 234 67.24 -21.54 -29.04
N GLY A 235 67.18 -22.88 -29.12
CA GLY A 235 66.32 -23.62 -30.05
C GLY A 235 66.76 -23.57 -31.52
N ASP A 236 67.93 -23.02 -31.82
CA ASP A 236 68.48 -22.99 -33.17
C ASP A 236 69.23 -24.30 -33.50
N CYS A 237 68.55 -25.20 -34.21
CA CYS A 237 69.08 -26.50 -34.62
C CYS A 237 69.89 -26.46 -35.94
N SER A 238 70.26 -25.29 -36.46
CA SER A 238 70.99 -25.14 -37.73
C SER A 238 72.29 -25.94 -37.79
N HIS A 239 73.06 -25.97 -36.70
CA HIS A 239 74.30 -26.75 -36.58
C HIS A 239 74.05 -28.27 -36.70
N ILE A 240 72.94 -28.76 -36.13
CA ILE A 240 72.53 -30.17 -36.24
C ILE A 240 72.12 -30.49 -37.68
N GLN A 241 71.38 -29.59 -38.35
CA GLN A 241 70.95 -29.76 -39.73
C GLN A 241 72.13 -29.75 -40.72
N ALA A 242 73.12 -28.89 -40.48
CA ALA A 242 74.36 -28.85 -41.25
C ALA A 242 75.14 -30.17 -41.10
N TRP A 243 75.29 -30.67 -39.87
CA TRP A 243 75.95 -31.95 -39.59
C TRP A 243 75.24 -33.14 -40.25
N VAL A 244 73.90 -33.21 -40.16
CA VAL A 244 73.10 -34.27 -40.79
C VAL A 244 73.19 -34.22 -42.32
N SER A 245 73.30 -33.03 -42.90
CA SER A 245 73.42 -32.85 -44.36
C SER A 245 74.79 -33.26 -44.89
N GLY A 246 75.86 -33.02 -44.10
CA GLY A 246 77.24 -33.40 -44.44
C GLY A 246 77.55 -34.89 -44.27
N ASN A 247 76.90 -35.59 -43.33
CA ASN A 247 77.21 -36.99 -42.99
C ASN A 247 76.21 -38.03 -43.54
N LYS A 248 75.48 -37.72 -44.62
CA LYS A 248 74.43 -38.59 -45.20
C LYS A 248 74.90 -40.00 -45.65
N GLU A 249 76.20 -40.23 -45.85
CA GLU A 249 76.75 -41.51 -46.34
C GLU A 249 77.71 -42.24 -45.37
N ALA A 250 78.01 -41.68 -44.20
CA ALA A 250 78.96 -42.26 -43.24
C ALA A 250 78.23 -43.00 -42.10
N SER A 251 77.49 -44.04 -42.43
CA SER A 251 77.04 -45.05 -41.46
C SER A 251 77.97 -46.25 -41.58
N LEU A 252 78.82 -46.52 -40.58
CA LEU A 252 79.53 -47.80 -40.28
C LEU A 252 81.01 -47.69 -39.83
N SER A 253 81.52 -46.56 -39.31
CA SER A 253 82.79 -46.56 -38.54
C SER A 253 82.57 -46.08 -37.11
N GLY A 254 82.97 -46.93 -36.15
CA GLY A 254 82.61 -46.87 -34.73
C GLY A 254 83.42 -45.89 -33.88
N GLU A 255 83.88 -44.76 -34.42
CA GLU A 255 84.75 -43.81 -33.68
C GLU A 255 84.33 -42.34 -33.77
N ALA A 256 83.04 -42.03 -33.97
CA ALA A 256 82.52 -40.67 -33.76
C ALA A 256 82.01 -40.53 -32.31
N ARG A 257 82.86 -40.04 -31.40
CA ARG A 257 82.44 -39.61 -30.06
C ARG A 257 81.40 -38.48 -30.20
N HIS A 258 80.13 -38.83 -29.97
CA HIS A 258 78.92 -38.00 -29.94
C HIS A 258 78.41 -37.44 -31.29
N ASN A 259 77.41 -38.13 -31.85
CA ASN A 259 76.54 -37.61 -32.92
C ASN A 259 75.59 -36.53 -32.35
N PRO A 260 75.71 -35.25 -32.75
CA PRO A 260 74.90 -34.15 -32.20
C PRO A 260 73.41 -34.30 -32.53
N ALA A 261 73.07 -34.89 -33.68
CA ALA A 261 71.68 -35.16 -34.06
C ALA A 261 71.05 -36.25 -33.18
N GLN A 262 71.79 -37.31 -32.86
CA GLN A 262 71.34 -38.33 -31.92
C GLN A 262 71.26 -37.81 -30.48
N CYS A 263 72.20 -36.94 -30.07
CA CYS A 263 72.19 -36.29 -28.77
C CYS A 263 70.94 -35.41 -28.60
N ALA A 264 70.68 -34.51 -29.55
CA ALA A 264 69.52 -33.63 -29.53
C ALA A 264 68.21 -34.40 -29.62
N ALA A 265 68.14 -35.44 -30.46
CA ALA A 265 66.97 -36.32 -30.53
C ALA A 265 66.69 -37.04 -29.20
N ALA A 266 67.74 -37.55 -28.53
CA ALA A 266 67.61 -38.19 -27.22
C ALA A 266 67.15 -37.20 -26.15
N ALA A 267 67.68 -35.97 -26.15
CA ALA A 267 67.26 -34.90 -25.24
C ALA A 267 65.79 -34.51 -25.44
N LEU A 268 65.35 -34.33 -26.70
CA LEU A 268 63.95 -34.04 -27.02
C LEU A 268 63.02 -35.19 -26.65
N GLN A 269 63.46 -36.45 -26.81
CA GLN A 269 62.70 -37.62 -26.40
C GLN A 269 62.52 -37.68 -24.88
N LEU A 270 63.57 -37.39 -24.10
CA LEU A 270 63.50 -37.31 -22.64
C LEU A 270 62.61 -36.12 -22.19
N ALA A 271 62.68 -34.98 -22.87
CA ALA A 271 61.79 -33.85 -22.63
C ALA A 271 60.32 -34.23 -22.87
N ALA A 272 60.03 -34.90 -23.99
CA ALA A 272 58.68 -35.39 -24.30
C ALA A 272 58.17 -36.40 -23.26
N GLN A 273 59.03 -37.31 -22.79
CA GLN A 273 58.69 -38.25 -21.72
C GLN A 273 58.40 -37.52 -20.40
N LEU A 274 59.23 -36.55 -20.01
CA LEU A 274 58.99 -35.72 -18.83
C LEU A 274 57.65 -34.99 -18.94
N VAL A 275 57.37 -34.33 -20.07
CA VAL A 275 56.10 -33.62 -20.29
C VAL A 275 54.90 -34.58 -20.22
N ALA A 276 55.00 -35.78 -20.79
CA ALA A 276 53.94 -36.78 -20.70
C ALA A 276 53.67 -37.21 -19.26
N LEU A 277 54.73 -37.42 -18.45
CA LEU A 277 54.60 -37.76 -17.03
C LEU A 277 54.06 -36.60 -16.19
N LEU A 278 54.48 -35.37 -16.46
CA LEU A 278 53.95 -34.17 -15.81
C LEU A 278 52.48 -33.95 -16.15
N ALA A 279 52.09 -34.12 -17.41
CA ALA A 279 50.72 -34.04 -17.84
C ALA A 279 49.85 -35.10 -17.14
N TRP A 280 50.33 -36.35 -17.06
CA TRP A 280 49.64 -37.42 -16.35
C TRP A 280 49.50 -37.12 -14.84
N THR A 281 50.57 -36.66 -14.18
CA THR A 281 50.52 -36.36 -12.73
C THR A 281 49.66 -35.15 -12.37
N LEU A 282 49.57 -34.17 -13.27
CA LEU A 282 48.73 -32.98 -13.10
C LEU A 282 47.31 -33.16 -13.67
N ASP A 283 47.04 -34.30 -14.30
CA ASP A 283 45.78 -34.59 -15.00
C ASP A 283 45.43 -33.53 -16.07
N LEU A 284 46.46 -33.12 -16.83
CA LEU A 284 46.35 -32.16 -17.93
C LEU A 284 46.22 -32.91 -19.26
N ARG A 285 45.28 -32.45 -20.11
CA ARG A 285 45.21 -32.93 -21.50
C ARG A 285 46.31 -32.28 -22.34
N THR A 286 47.17 -33.09 -22.93
CA THR A 286 48.13 -32.64 -23.93
C THR A 286 47.49 -32.51 -25.32
N PRO A 287 47.98 -31.59 -26.18
CA PRO A 287 47.54 -31.52 -27.56
C PRO A 287 47.85 -32.84 -28.28
N HIS A 288 46.88 -33.35 -29.04
CA HIS A 288 47.02 -34.60 -29.78
C HIS A 288 47.84 -34.36 -31.06
N ALA A 289 48.61 -35.36 -31.48
CA ALA A 289 49.35 -35.28 -32.74
C ALA A 289 48.36 -35.10 -33.91
N ILE A 290 48.47 -33.99 -34.63
CA ILE A 290 47.76 -33.78 -35.89
C ILE A 290 48.49 -34.66 -36.91
N SER A 291 47.91 -35.80 -37.27
CA SER A 291 48.37 -36.54 -38.45
C SER A 291 47.96 -35.74 -39.68
N LEU A 292 48.91 -35.03 -40.30
CA LEU A 292 48.76 -34.54 -41.65
C LEU A 292 48.76 -35.77 -42.57
N THR A 293 47.57 -36.20 -42.97
CA THR A 293 47.34 -37.20 -44.03
C THR A 293 47.70 -36.64 -45.40
#